data_AF-A0A2K4XE50-F1
#
_entry.id   AF-A0A2K4XE50-F1
#
_cell.length_a   1.000
_cell.length_b   1.000
_cell.length_c   1.000
_cell.angle_alpha   90.00
_cell.angle_beta   90.00
_cell.angle_gamma   90.00
#
_symmetry.space_group_name_H-M   'P 1'
#
loop_
_entity.id
_entity.type
_entity.pdbx_description
1 polymer ?
#
loop_
_entity_poly.entity_id
_entity_poly.type
_entity_poly.pdbx_seq_one_letter_code
_entity_poly.pdbx_strand_id
1 'polypeptide(L)'
;MFNTKLRIVFMFIVLLIASALIANHFTGRVFNYHDPVGEVKRIYNGLTQTIVTKPQVIKRLDNQSTVTLQNTPVAMDNHSPQGDITRCVDVSLGKVKYKQNGDIFTWTDTDGVQHFSDKKPDFAVATYNTGFIEPLDYFDLTLNTPNLPSSFNQALHIKLNTVFKVYGQIIGVHALKKVKLNLTVLPTRRAYEAAIKQRGANPSNTAGMYFHASNSAFINYDNEHAAMRTAIHEAVHAINKAVLGYTPRWLNEGLAEYFELTKNHMQTGIVEPNSSWVKNSKITKSVFTFNSLITLDKSWSKSDTSKLYASSWAAIYFLMDSHSGKVLLKNIMLAEQELPCNKLSKKQLSTSLNEQYPDIDSQYSKWLKTSFKTHNF
;
A
#
# COMPACT_ATOMS: atom_id res chain seq x y z
N MET A 1 -20.17 -35.02 -41.52
CA MET A 1 -20.77 -35.17 -40.18
C MET A 1 -19.75 -35.85 -39.27
N PHE A 2 -19.19 -35.13 -38.29
CA PHE A 2 -18.27 -35.74 -37.33
C PHE A 2 -18.99 -36.86 -36.56
N ASN A 3 -18.35 -38.04 -36.50
CA ASN A 3 -18.81 -39.20 -35.74
C ASN A 3 -19.14 -38.77 -34.31
N THR A 4 -20.26 -39.24 -33.75
CA THR A 4 -20.82 -38.80 -32.46
C THR A 4 -19.78 -38.79 -31.34
N LYS A 5 -18.86 -39.75 -31.32
CA LYS A 5 -17.74 -39.80 -30.37
C LYS A 5 -16.77 -38.62 -30.50
N LEU A 6 -16.48 -38.20 -31.74
CA LEU A 6 -15.54 -37.11 -32.02
C LEU A 6 -16.13 -35.74 -31.71
N ARG A 7 -17.46 -35.57 -31.83
CA ARG A 7 -18.18 -34.37 -31.36
C ARG A 7 -18.13 -34.21 -29.84
N ILE A 8 -18.26 -35.33 -29.12
CA ILE A 8 -18.19 -35.34 -27.65
C ILE A 8 -16.79 -34.97 -27.17
N VAL A 9 -15.74 -35.53 -27.78
CA VAL A 9 -14.35 -35.19 -27.45
C VAL A 9 -14.05 -33.72 -27.75
N PHE A 10 -14.51 -33.20 -28.89
CA PHE A 10 -14.32 -31.80 -29.24
C PHE A 10 -15.03 -30.85 -28.25
N MET A 11 -16.29 -31.13 -27.91
CA MET A 11 -17.04 -30.37 -26.89
C MET A 11 -16.32 -30.40 -25.53
N PHE A 12 -15.78 -31.55 -25.13
CA PHE A 12 -15.06 -31.68 -23.87
C PHE A 12 -13.79 -30.81 -23.83
N ILE A 13 -13.01 -30.79 -24.91
CA ILE A 13 -11.79 -29.96 -25.02
C ILE A 13 -12.16 -28.47 -25.00
N VAL A 14 -13.19 -28.04 -25.73
CA VAL A 14 -13.64 -26.65 -25.75
C VAL A 14 -14.11 -26.20 -24.37
N LEU A 15 -14.88 -27.03 -23.65
CA LEU A 15 -15.32 -26.77 -22.28
C LEU A 15 -14.16 -26.71 -21.28
N LEU A 16 -13.14 -27.54 -21.47
CA LEU A 16 -11.94 -27.57 -20.62
C LEU A 16 -11.10 -26.31 -20.81
N ILE A 17 -10.94 -25.85 -22.06
CA ILE A 17 -10.28 -24.58 -22.40
C ILE A 17 -11.08 -23.38 -21.84
N ALA A 18 -12.40 -23.37 -22.02
CA ALA A 18 -13.27 -22.31 -21.49
C ALA A 18 -13.20 -22.22 -19.96
N SER A 19 -13.21 -23.37 -19.28
CA SER A 19 -13.09 -23.44 -17.81
C SER A 19 -11.72 -22.94 -17.32
N ALA A 20 -10.65 -23.25 -18.03
CA ALA A 20 -9.31 -22.77 -17.73
C ALA A 20 -9.18 -21.24 -17.92
N LEU A 21 -9.77 -20.68 -18.97
CA LEU A 21 -9.82 -19.24 -19.20
C LEU A 21 -10.61 -18.50 -18.11
N ILE A 22 -11.75 -19.07 -17.69
CA ILE A 22 -12.58 -18.53 -16.61
C ILE A 22 -11.84 -18.59 -15.26
N ALA A 23 -11.17 -19.71 -14.94
CA ALA A 23 -10.37 -19.83 -13.71
C ALA A 23 -9.18 -18.84 -13.69
N ASN A 24 -8.55 -18.61 -14.85
CA ASN A 24 -7.49 -17.62 -14.99
C ASN A 24 -8.02 -16.18 -14.78
N HIS A 25 -9.24 -15.88 -15.26
CA HIS A 25 -9.90 -14.59 -15.03
C HIS A 25 -10.19 -14.34 -13.53
N PHE A 26 -10.71 -15.33 -12.81
CA PHE A 26 -11.01 -15.21 -11.37
C PHE A 26 -9.77 -15.18 -10.46
N THR A 27 -8.59 -15.56 -10.97
CA THR A 27 -7.31 -15.39 -10.26
C THR A 27 -6.62 -14.05 -10.57
N GLY A 28 -7.32 -13.13 -11.25
CA GLY A 28 -6.84 -11.78 -11.56
C GLY A 28 -5.80 -11.73 -12.68
N ARG A 29 -5.66 -12.80 -13.47
CA ARG A 29 -4.67 -12.91 -14.55
C ARG A 29 -5.32 -12.66 -15.90
N VAL A 30 -4.70 -11.82 -16.73
CA VAL A 30 -5.15 -11.55 -18.11
C VAL A 30 -4.51 -12.58 -19.04
N PHE A 31 -5.31 -13.23 -19.88
CA PHE A 31 -4.82 -14.20 -20.87
C PHE A 31 -4.08 -13.47 -22.00
N ASN A 32 -2.82 -13.84 -22.25
CA ASN A 32 -2.02 -13.22 -23.31
C ASN A 32 -2.28 -13.92 -24.65
N TYR A 33 -2.97 -13.24 -25.56
CA TYR A 33 -3.32 -13.78 -26.89
C TYR A 33 -2.13 -13.88 -27.86
N HIS A 34 -0.97 -13.31 -27.53
CA HIS A 34 0.23 -13.39 -28.37
C HIS A 34 1.08 -14.65 -28.13
N ASP A 35 0.83 -15.42 -27.07
CA ASP A 35 1.45 -16.75 -26.85
C ASP A 35 0.47 -17.73 -26.18
N PRO A 36 -0.49 -18.27 -26.94
CA PRO A 36 -1.51 -19.17 -26.40
C PRO A 36 -0.94 -20.53 -25.96
N VAL A 37 0.18 -20.98 -26.53
CA VAL A 37 0.78 -22.28 -26.20
C VAL A 37 1.58 -22.19 -24.89
N GLY A 38 2.33 -21.10 -24.68
CA GLY A 38 3.02 -20.83 -23.42
C GLY A 38 2.03 -20.69 -22.24
N GLU A 39 0.89 -20.05 -22.46
CA GLU A 39 -0.13 -19.91 -21.41
C GLU A 39 -0.82 -21.22 -21.05
N VAL A 40 -1.14 -22.07 -22.03
CA VAL A 40 -1.72 -23.40 -21.76
C VAL A 40 -0.75 -24.27 -20.94
N LYS A 41 0.56 -24.22 -21.26
CA LYS A 41 1.59 -24.93 -20.50
C LYS A 41 1.71 -24.42 -19.06
N ARG A 42 1.57 -23.11 -18.85
CA ARG A 42 1.60 -22.47 -17.53
C ARG A 42 0.37 -22.82 -16.69
N ILE A 43 -0.81 -22.87 -17.31
CA ILE A 43 -2.06 -23.32 -16.68
C ILE A 43 -1.98 -24.79 -16.29
N TYR A 44 -1.47 -25.66 -17.18
CA TYR A 44 -1.29 -27.09 -16.90
C TYR A 44 -0.36 -27.36 -15.70
N ASN A 45 0.75 -26.61 -15.61
CA ASN A 45 1.65 -26.70 -14.46
C ASN A 45 1.02 -26.18 -13.17
N GLY A 46 0.10 -25.21 -13.25
CA GLY A 46 -0.67 -24.74 -12.10
C GLY A 46 -1.79 -25.70 -11.65
N LEU A 47 -2.35 -26.48 -12.58
CA LEU A 47 -3.42 -27.46 -12.32
C LEU A 47 -2.89 -28.79 -11.74
N THR A 48 -1.62 -29.12 -11.98
CA THR A 48 -0.98 -30.34 -11.48
C THR A 48 -0.45 -30.22 -10.05
N GLN A 49 -0.36 -29.00 -9.51
CA GLN A 49 -0.14 -28.77 -8.09
C GLN A 49 -1.49 -28.74 -7.35
N THR A 50 -2.01 -29.94 -7.06
CA THR A 50 -3.01 -30.28 -6.03
C THR A 50 -4.34 -29.51 -6.03
N ILE A 51 -5.36 -30.17 -6.58
CA ILE A 51 -6.80 -29.92 -6.34
C ILE A 51 -7.31 -30.99 -5.37
N VAL A 52 -7.92 -30.59 -4.25
CA VAL A 52 -9.03 -31.30 -3.56
C VAL A 52 -9.97 -30.22 -2.98
N THR A 53 -10.88 -29.65 -3.79
CA THR A 53 -12.37 -29.85 -3.86
C THR A 53 -13.17 -29.47 -2.59
N LYS A 54 -14.04 -28.43 -2.54
CA LYS A 54 -15.36 -28.09 -3.20
C LYS A 54 -16.57 -28.32 -2.21
N PRO A 55 -17.84 -27.86 -2.42
CA PRO A 55 -18.40 -26.48 -2.51
C PRO A 55 -19.86 -26.24 -1.93
N GLN A 56 -20.37 -24.99 -2.04
CA GLN A 56 -21.79 -24.47 -2.08
C GLN A 56 -22.55 -24.21 -0.74
N VAL A 57 -23.47 -23.23 -0.55
CA VAL A 57 -24.58 -22.65 -1.35
C VAL A 57 -24.91 -21.18 -0.95
N ILE A 58 -25.51 -20.42 -1.87
CA ILE A 58 -25.91 -19.00 -1.89
C ILE A 58 -27.19 -18.69 -1.08
N LYS A 59 -27.27 -17.51 -0.42
CA LYS A 59 -28.53 -16.75 -0.30
C LYS A 59 -28.33 -15.23 -0.48
N ARG A 60 -29.27 -14.64 -1.23
CA ARG A 60 -29.45 -13.24 -1.62
C ARG A 60 -29.79 -12.36 -0.40
N LEU A 61 -29.29 -11.12 -0.36
CA LEU A 61 -29.97 -10.03 0.37
C LEU A 61 -29.96 -8.76 -0.48
N ASP A 62 -31.16 -8.24 -0.70
CA ASP A 62 -31.47 -6.99 -1.39
C ASP A 62 -31.12 -5.75 -0.55
N ASN A 63 -30.90 -4.64 -1.26
CA ASN A 63 -31.06 -3.23 -0.89
C ASN A 63 -30.54 -2.73 0.47
N GLN A 64 -29.57 -1.78 0.42
CA GLN A 64 -29.85 -0.42 0.91
C GLN A 64 -28.77 0.60 0.49
N SER A 65 -29.28 1.70 -0.09
CA SER A 65 -28.85 3.10 0.08
C SER A 65 -27.49 3.52 -0.49
N THR A 66 -27.55 3.96 -1.75
CA THR A 66 -26.66 4.99 -2.31
C THR A 66 -26.69 6.26 -1.44
N VAL A 67 -25.66 6.46 -0.62
CA VAL A 67 -25.38 7.74 0.01
C VAL A 67 -24.41 8.50 -0.89
N THR A 68 -24.91 9.59 -1.45
CA THR A 68 -24.19 10.54 -2.28
C THR A 68 -23.07 11.20 -1.47
N LEU A 69 -21.81 10.92 -1.79
CA LEU A 69 -20.65 11.58 -1.19
C LEU A 69 -20.62 13.06 -1.62
N GLN A 70 -20.95 13.96 -0.69
CA GLN A 70 -20.77 15.39 -0.86
C GLN A 70 -19.27 15.73 -0.83
N ASN A 71 -18.79 16.30 -1.95
CA ASN A 71 -17.43 16.80 -2.13
C ASN A 71 -17.17 18.01 -1.22
N THR A 72 -16.47 17.81 -0.12
CA THR A 72 -15.83 18.91 0.62
C THR A 72 -14.42 19.17 0.07
N PRO A 73 -14.00 20.44 -0.12
CA PRO A 73 -12.66 20.76 -0.60
C PRO A 73 -11.62 20.39 0.48
N VAL A 74 -10.66 19.53 0.11
CA VAL A 74 -9.53 19.17 0.96
C VAL A 74 -8.60 20.38 1.09
N ALA A 75 -8.41 20.88 2.33
CA ALA A 75 -7.37 21.85 2.63
C ALA A 75 -5.99 21.21 2.35
N MET A 76 -5.19 21.87 1.52
CA MET A 76 -3.80 21.47 1.25
C MET A 76 -2.94 21.96 2.42
N ASP A 77 -2.52 21.04 3.29
CA ASP A 77 -1.70 21.33 4.46
C ASP A 77 -0.22 21.41 4.07
N ASN A 78 0.43 22.52 4.42
CA ASN A 78 1.88 22.68 4.32
C ASN A 78 2.56 21.90 5.46
N HIS A 79 2.80 20.61 5.27
CA HIS A 79 3.59 19.79 6.20
C HIS A 79 5.03 20.35 6.33
N SER A 80 5.46 20.65 7.56
CA SER A 80 6.84 21.03 7.86
C SER A 80 7.68 19.76 7.95
N PRO A 81 8.64 19.54 7.03
CA PRO A 81 9.31 18.26 6.92
C PRO A 81 10.19 18.01 8.15
N GLN A 82 9.84 16.94 8.87
CA GLN A 82 10.68 16.15 9.78
C GLN A 82 11.64 16.99 10.63
N GLY A 83 11.27 17.27 11.87
CA GLY A 83 12.22 17.76 12.86
C GLY A 83 13.25 16.68 13.16
N ASP A 84 14.40 16.67 12.46
CA ASP A 84 15.47 15.72 12.76
C ASP A 84 16.87 16.36 12.82
N ILE A 85 17.47 16.24 14.00
CA ILE A 85 18.89 16.44 14.33
C ILE A 85 19.49 15.16 14.94
N THR A 86 18.82 14.00 14.80
CA THR A 86 19.28 12.76 15.43
C THR A 86 20.23 11.95 14.58
N ARG A 87 21.02 11.12 15.27
CA ARG A 87 21.95 10.16 14.69
C ARG A 87 21.17 9.10 13.92
N CYS A 88 21.59 8.79 12.70
CA CYS A 88 21.00 7.70 11.94
C CYS A 88 21.17 6.38 12.69
N VAL A 89 20.05 5.71 12.94
CA VAL A 89 19.95 4.40 13.60
C VAL A 89 18.91 3.56 12.86
N ASP A 90 19.15 2.25 12.77
CA ASP A 90 18.13 1.31 12.30
C ASP A 90 16.99 1.26 13.34
N VAL A 91 15.79 1.63 12.92
CA VAL A 91 14.57 1.65 13.76
C VAL A 91 13.65 0.46 13.49
N SER A 92 14.07 -0.49 12.65
CA SER A 92 13.31 -1.70 12.38
C SER A 92 13.35 -2.67 13.56
N LEU A 93 12.31 -3.50 13.65
CA LEU A 93 12.21 -4.61 14.59
C LEU A 93 12.82 -5.90 14.02
N GLY A 94 13.66 -5.79 12.98
CA GLY A 94 14.29 -6.90 12.28
C GLY A 94 13.49 -7.42 11.08
N LYS A 95 13.74 -8.68 10.70
CA LYS A 95 13.09 -9.31 9.55
C LYS A 95 11.60 -9.51 9.81
N VAL A 96 10.80 -9.34 8.76
CA VAL A 96 9.39 -9.72 8.77
C VAL A 96 9.30 -11.24 8.93
N LYS A 97 8.50 -11.69 9.89
CA LYS A 97 8.22 -13.10 10.13
C LYS A 97 6.82 -13.42 9.62
N TYR A 98 6.53 -14.70 9.45
CA TYR A 98 5.14 -15.12 9.35
C TYR A 98 4.50 -14.95 10.72
N LYS A 99 3.30 -14.36 10.76
CA LYS A 99 2.52 -14.37 11.99
C LYS A 99 1.91 -15.77 12.12
N GLN A 100 2.12 -16.41 13.25
CA GLN A 100 1.43 -17.65 13.56
C GLN A 100 0.11 -17.23 14.21
N ASN A 101 -0.99 -17.42 13.49
CA ASN A 101 -2.29 -17.30 14.14
C ASN A 101 -2.35 -18.40 15.20
N GLY A 102 -2.84 -18.07 16.40
CA GLY A 102 -3.07 -19.06 17.43
C GLY A 102 -3.95 -20.21 16.91
N ASP A 103 -3.89 -21.35 17.58
CA ASP A 103 -4.74 -22.50 17.30
C ASP A 103 -6.22 -22.06 17.28
N ILE A 104 -6.95 -22.32 16.18
CA ILE A 104 -8.41 -22.16 16.16
C ILE A 104 -9.00 -23.42 16.78
N PHE A 105 -9.73 -23.27 17.87
CA PHE A 105 -10.42 -24.34 18.55
C PHE A 105 -11.83 -24.51 17.98
N THR A 106 -12.24 -25.76 17.73
CA THR A 106 -13.60 -26.06 17.26
C THR A 106 -14.23 -27.18 18.08
N TRP A 107 -15.53 -27.06 18.30
CA TRP A 107 -16.37 -28.08 18.93
C TRP A 107 -17.78 -28.01 18.37
N THR A 108 -18.54 -29.09 18.53
CA THR A 108 -19.96 -29.13 18.22
C THR A 108 -20.73 -29.21 19.53
N ASP A 109 -21.72 -28.36 19.72
CA ASP A 109 -22.57 -28.42 20.91
C ASP A 109 -23.61 -29.56 20.83
N THR A 110 -24.43 -29.67 21.87
CA THR A 110 -25.48 -30.69 21.99
C THR A 110 -26.58 -30.57 20.94
N ASP A 111 -26.76 -29.38 20.37
CA ASP A 111 -27.75 -29.10 19.32
C ASP A 111 -27.18 -29.36 17.92
N GLY A 112 -25.93 -29.83 17.84
CA GLY A 112 -25.26 -30.11 16.57
C GLY A 112 -24.67 -28.86 15.92
N VAL A 113 -24.61 -27.72 16.61
CA VAL A 113 -24.04 -26.47 16.08
C VAL A 113 -22.54 -26.47 16.27
N GLN A 114 -21.82 -26.21 15.17
CA GLN A 114 -20.37 -26.09 15.20
C GLN A 114 -19.94 -24.69 15.64
N HIS A 115 -19.02 -24.64 16.61
CA HIS A 115 -18.43 -23.42 17.16
C HIS A 115 -16.94 -23.33 16.80
N PHE A 116 -16.44 -22.10 16.76
CA PHE A 116 -15.03 -21.77 16.54
C PHE A 116 -14.59 -20.70 17.53
N SER A 117 -13.40 -20.83 18.10
CA SER A 117 -12.80 -19.81 18.95
C SER A 117 -11.29 -19.73 18.75
N ASP A 118 -10.75 -18.53 18.82
CA ASP A 118 -9.32 -18.24 18.90
C ASP A 118 -8.76 -18.34 20.34
N LYS A 119 -9.63 -18.57 21.33
CA LYS A 119 -9.27 -18.84 22.72
C LYS A 119 -9.69 -20.24 23.11
N LYS A 120 -8.77 -21.01 23.70
CA LYS A 120 -9.06 -22.37 24.17
C LYS A 120 -10.15 -22.33 25.23
N PRO A 121 -11.31 -22.99 25.03
CA PRO A 121 -12.31 -23.15 26.07
C PRO A 121 -11.80 -24.07 27.18
N ASP A 122 -12.41 -24.00 28.37
CA ASP A 122 -12.02 -24.80 29.55
C ASP A 122 -12.43 -26.29 29.45
N PHE A 123 -12.67 -26.80 28.24
CA PHE A 123 -13.02 -28.18 27.97
C PHE A 123 -12.25 -28.73 26.76
N ALA A 124 -12.29 -30.04 26.56
CA ALA A 124 -11.58 -30.69 25.46
C ALA A 124 -12.19 -30.28 24.11
N VAL A 125 -11.37 -29.68 23.26
CA VAL A 125 -11.74 -29.17 21.93
C VAL A 125 -10.72 -29.62 20.90
N ALA A 126 -11.17 -29.83 19.67
CA ALA A 126 -10.26 -30.11 18.57
C ALA A 126 -9.56 -28.82 18.15
N THR A 127 -8.28 -28.94 17.79
CA THR A 127 -7.53 -27.84 17.16
C THR A 127 -7.68 -27.96 15.66
N TYR A 128 -8.28 -26.95 15.04
CA TYR A 128 -8.38 -26.83 13.60
C TYR A 128 -7.12 -26.13 13.06
N ASN A 129 -6.15 -26.93 12.60
CA ASN A 129 -5.05 -26.40 11.81
C ASN A 129 -5.60 -26.04 10.42
N THR A 130 -5.94 -24.77 10.24
CA THR A 130 -6.45 -24.23 8.99
C THR A 130 -5.45 -24.36 7.82
N GLY A 131 -4.17 -24.66 8.09
CA GLY A 131 -3.08 -24.48 7.13
C GLY A 131 -2.92 -23.02 6.69
N PHE A 132 -3.62 -22.09 7.34
CA PHE A 132 -3.62 -20.68 7.02
C PHE A 132 -2.37 -20.04 7.62
N ILE A 133 -1.34 -19.92 6.80
CA ILE A 133 -0.20 -19.05 7.12
C ILE A 133 -0.75 -17.62 7.08
N GLU A 134 -0.88 -17.01 8.26
CA GLU A 134 -1.37 -15.64 8.44
C GLU A 134 -0.48 -14.65 7.66
N PRO A 135 -1.01 -13.46 7.27
CA PRO A 135 -0.20 -12.37 6.74
C PRO A 135 1.11 -12.18 7.52
N LEU A 136 2.15 -11.86 6.76
CA LEU A 136 3.45 -11.44 7.27
C LEU A 136 3.27 -10.42 8.41
N ASP A 137 3.98 -10.64 9.52
CA ASP A 137 4.01 -9.79 10.71
C ASP A 137 4.80 -8.51 10.42
N TYR A 138 4.16 -7.58 9.72
CA TYR A 138 4.78 -6.40 9.17
C TYR A 138 5.07 -5.30 10.19
N PHE A 139 4.24 -5.14 11.22
CA PHE A 139 4.37 -4.02 12.14
C PHE A 139 3.74 -4.26 13.51
N ASP A 140 4.29 -3.59 14.52
CA ASP A 140 3.65 -3.40 15.83
C ASP A 140 3.06 -1.99 15.87
N LEU A 141 1.73 -1.88 15.94
CA LEU A 141 1.01 -0.59 15.98
C LEU A 141 0.60 -0.24 17.41
N THR A 142 1.21 0.81 17.96
CA THR A 142 0.71 1.52 19.13
C THR A 142 -0.09 2.73 18.66
N LEU A 143 -1.40 2.68 18.80
CA LEU A 143 -2.31 3.75 18.36
C LEU A 143 -3.06 4.32 19.56
N ASN A 144 -2.85 5.60 19.84
CA ASN A 144 -3.61 6.35 20.84
C ASN A 144 -4.61 7.27 20.13
N THR A 145 -5.89 6.94 20.21
CA THR A 145 -6.97 7.64 19.51
C THR A 145 -8.14 7.92 20.45
N PRO A 146 -7.98 8.83 21.43
CA PRO A 146 -9.07 9.20 22.33
C PRO A 146 -10.26 9.69 21.49
N ASN A 147 -11.43 9.09 21.70
CA ASN A 147 -12.71 9.42 21.05
C ASN A 147 -12.88 8.97 19.59
N LEU A 148 -12.02 8.10 19.05
CA LEU A 148 -12.29 7.41 17.78
C LEU A 148 -12.85 6.00 18.01
N PRO A 149 -13.73 5.52 17.11
CA PRO A 149 -14.28 4.18 17.22
C PRO A 149 -13.18 3.12 16.98
N SER A 150 -13.37 1.92 17.54
CA SER A 150 -12.45 0.79 17.33
C SER A 150 -12.30 0.41 15.86
N SER A 151 -13.33 0.68 15.04
CA SER A 151 -13.30 0.51 13.58
C SER A 151 -12.19 1.33 12.91
N PHE A 152 -11.79 2.48 13.48
CA PHE A 152 -10.68 3.27 12.98
C PHE A 152 -9.37 2.48 13.06
N ASN A 153 -9.08 1.86 14.21
CA ASN A 153 -7.86 1.06 14.39
C ASN A 153 -7.82 -0.12 13.40
N GLN A 154 -8.91 -0.86 13.29
CA GLN A 154 -9.02 -1.98 12.35
C GLN A 154 -8.84 -1.53 10.89
N ALA A 155 -9.51 -0.44 10.49
CA ALA A 155 -9.38 0.12 9.15
C ALA A 155 -7.96 0.60 8.86
N LEU A 156 -7.30 1.26 9.81
CA LEU A 156 -5.91 1.69 9.67
C LEU A 156 -5.00 0.46 9.54
N HIS A 157 -5.17 -0.56 10.37
CA HIS A 157 -4.39 -1.79 10.32
C HIS A 157 -4.50 -2.47 8.94
N ILE A 158 -5.71 -2.57 8.38
CA ILE A 158 -5.95 -3.13 7.05
C ILE A 158 -5.24 -2.31 5.96
N LYS A 159 -5.34 -0.98 6.01
CA LYS A 159 -4.69 -0.09 5.04
C LYS A 159 -3.16 -0.16 5.13
N LEU A 160 -2.60 -0.21 6.34
CA LEU A 160 -1.16 -0.37 6.54
C LEU A 160 -0.66 -1.74 6.03
N ASN A 161 -1.44 -2.82 6.22
CA ASN A 161 -1.11 -4.11 5.59
C ASN A 161 -1.04 -4.01 4.07
N THR A 162 -1.94 -3.22 3.45
CA THR A 162 -1.88 -2.94 2.01
C THR A 162 -0.59 -2.22 1.64
N VAL A 163 -0.16 -1.21 2.40
CA VAL A 163 1.12 -0.52 2.18
C VAL A 163 2.25 -1.54 2.14
N PHE A 164 2.37 -2.40 3.15
CA PHE A 164 3.41 -3.44 3.17
C PHE A 164 3.31 -4.46 2.04
N LYS A 165 2.09 -4.87 1.66
CA LYS A 165 1.86 -5.74 0.50
C LYS A 165 2.42 -5.10 -0.77
N VAL A 166 2.16 -3.82 -0.98
CA VAL A 166 2.67 -3.08 -2.14
C VAL A 166 4.20 -2.97 -2.11
N TYR A 167 4.79 -2.65 -0.95
CA TYR A 167 6.26 -2.66 -0.81
C TYR A 167 6.82 -4.05 -1.14
N GLY A 168 6.23 -5.12 -0.61
CA GLY A 168 6.65 -6.49 -0.87
C GLY A 168 6.56 -6.89 -2.35
N GLN A 169 5.58 -6.36 -3.09
CA GLN A 169 5.49 -6.57 -4.54
C GLN A 169 6.55 -5.79 -5.33
N ILE A 170 7.04 -4.65 -4.83
CA ILE A 170 8.08 -3.85 -5.48
C ILE A 170 9.47 -4.41 -5.15
N ILE A 171 9.83 -4.45 -3.87
CA ILE A 171 11.20 -4.79 -3.43
C ILE A 171 11.40 -6.26 -3.04
N GLY A 172 10.32 -7.04 -2.98
CA GLY A 172 10.34 -8.44 -2.56
C GLY A 172 10.18 -8.58 -1.05
N VAL A 173 9.48 -9.64 -0.63
CA VAL A 173 9.17 -9.90 0.79
C VAL A 173 10.41 -10.05 1.68
N HIS A 174 11.52 -10.53 1.12
CA HIS A 174 12.79 -10.70 1.85
C HIS A 174 13.49 -9.38 2.17
N ALA A 175 13.17 -8.31 1.43
CA ALA A 175 13.70 -6.96 1.65
C ALA A 175 12.85 -6.16 2.64
N LEU A 176 11.70 -6.69 3.08
CA LEU A 176 10.87 -6.04 4.08
C LEU A 176 11.48 -6.18 5.48
N LYS A 177 11.19 -5.18 6.31
CA LYS A 177 11.54 -5.16 7.74
C LYS A 177 10.28 -4.95 8.57
N LYS A 178 10.22 -5.56 9.75
CA LYS A 178 9.13 -5.33 10.71
C LYS A 178 9.27 -3.92 11.29
N VAL A 179 8.18 -3.18 11.41
CA VAL A 179 8.22 -1.75 11.78
C VAL A 179 7.46 -1.47 13.07
N LYS A 180 8.03 -0.67 13.96
CA LYS A 180 7.29 -0.11 15.10
C LYS A 180 6.59 1.18 14.68
N LEU A 181 5.27 1.23 14.81
CA LEU A 181 4.44 2.39 14.48
C LEU A 181 3.82 2.95 15.76
N ASN A 182 4.18 4.18 16.14
CA ASN A 182 3.60 4.86 17.30
C ASN A 182 2.85 6.11 16.85
N LEU A 183 1.53 6.05 16.84
CA LEU A 183 0.66 7.11 16.34
C LEU A 183 -0.22 7.63 17.48
N THR A 184 -0.39 8.95 17.56
CA THR A 184 -1.32 9.61 18.48
C THR A 184 -2.21 10.59 17.72
N VAL A 185 -3.51 10.35 17.73
CA VAL A 185 -4.51 11.29 17.19
C VAL A 185 -4.96 12.21 18.33
N LEU A 186 -4.68 13.49 18.19
CA LEU A 186 -4.95 14.50 19.21
C LEU A 186 -6.32 15.13 18.94
N PRO A 187 -7.21 15.17 19.95
CA PRO A 187 -8.64 15.43 19.76
C PRO A 187 -8.96 16.89 19.41
N THR A 188 -8.00 17.81 19.57
CA THR A 188 -8.18 19.23 19.27
C THR A 188 -6.94 19.82 18.64
N ARG A 189 -7.14 20.86 17.81
CA ARG A 189 -6.05 21.65 17.24
C ARG A 189 -5.08 22.18 18.30
N ARG A 190 -5.59 22.63 19.46
CA ARG A 190 -4.77 23.11 20.57
C ARG A 190 -3.88 22.01 21.16
N ALA A 191 -4.41 20.81 21.37
CA ALA A 191 -3.63 19.68 21.87
C ALA A 191 -2.54 19.27 20.87
N TYR A 192 -2.89 19.24 19.59
CA TYR A 192 -1.95 19.02 18.49
C TYR A 192 -0.79 20.04 18.51
N GLU A 193 -1.12 21.33 18.43
CA GLU A 193 -0.09 22.38 18.41
C GLU A 193 0.81 22.36 19.65
N ALA A 194 0.25 22.09 20.83
CA ALA A 194 1.02 21.96 22.05
C ALA A 194 2.02 20.78 21.99
N ALA A 195 1.57 19.61 21.49
CA ALA A 195 2.42 18.44 21.34
C ALA A 195 3.57 18.67 20.34
N ILE A 196 3.30 19.35 19.23
CA ILE A 196 4.32 19.68 18.21
C ILE A 196 5.31 20.73 18.75
N LYS A 197 4.83 21.80 19.39
CA LYS A 197 5.69 22.84 19.97
C LYS A 197 6.58 22.30 21.09
N GLN A 198 6.07 21.39 21.94
CA GLN A 198 6.86 20.71 22.98
C GLN A 198 8.05 19.94 22.40
N ARG A 199 7.96 19.51 21.15
CA ARG A 199 9.01 18.77 20.42
C ARG A 199 9.88 19.69 19.56
N GLY A 200 9.75 21.01 19.70
CA GLY A 200 10.59 22.00 19.03
C GLY A 200 10.26 22.22 17.55
N ALA A 201 9.09 21.77 17.07
CA ALA A 201 8.67 21.94 15.69
C ALA A 201 7.56 23.00 15.54
N ASN A 202 7.36 23.47 14.30
CA ASN A 202 6.32 24.44 13.98
C ASN A 202 5.03 23.71 13.51
N PRO A 203 3.90 23.83 14.21
CA PRO A 203 2.66 23.18 13.80
C PRO A 203 1.85 23.92 12.73
N SER A 204 2.25 25.14 12.35
CA SER A 204 1.49 25.96 11.39
C SER A 204 1.22 25.20 10.09
N ASN A 205 -0.05 25.16 9.67
CA ASN A 205 -0.51 24.54 8.42
C ASN A 205 -0.18 23.04 8.28
N THR A 206 -0.05 22.30 9.39
CA THR A 206 0.20 20.85 9.37
C THR A 206 -1.01 20.09 9.95
N ALA A 207 -1.44 19.00 9.31
CA ALA A 207 -2.44 18.07 9.88
C ALA A 207 -1.80 16.93 10.67
N GLY A 208 -0.54 16.61 10.39
CA GLY A 208 0.24 15.60 11.11
C GLY A 208 1.72 15.94 11.09
N MET A 209 2.49 15.25 11.93
CA MET A 209 3.94 15.28 11.88
C MET A 209 4.55 14.03 12.51
N TYR A 210 5.43 13.38 11.76
CA TYR A 210 6.30 12.30 12.22
C TYR A 210 7.64 12.82 12.75
N PHE A 211 7.99 12.39 13.96
CA PHE A 211 9.26 12.70 14.61
C PHE A 211 10.17 11.48 14.56
N HIS A 212 11.25 11.62 13.79
CA HIS A 212 12.26 10.59 13.61
C HIS A 212 12.94 10.19 14.92
N ALA A 213 13.24 11.17 15.77
CA ALA A 213 13.96 10.99 17.03
C ALA A 213 13.24 10.04 18.00
N SER A 214 11.93 10.21 18.15
CA SER A 214 11.11 9.42 19.08
C SER A 214 10.37 8.28 18.39
N ASN A 215 10.49 8.16 17.07
CA ASN A 215 9.66 7.30 16.24
C ASN A 215 8.17 7.44 16.59
N SER A 216 7.66 8.68 16.55
CA SER A 216 6.27 8.98 16.94
C SER A 216 5.62 9.94 15.96
N ALA A 217 4.38 9.67 15.59
CA ALA A 217 3.55 10.54 14.78
C ALA A 217 2.41 11.13 15.60
N PHE A 218 2.17 12.43 15.41
CA PHE A 218 1.05 13.15 16.02
C PHE A 218 0.14 13.66 14.92
N ILE A 219 -1.16 13.42 15.05
CA ILE A 219 -2.16 13.74 14.04
C ILE A 219 -3.19 14.68 14.68
N ASN A 220 -3.50 15.79 14.03
CA ASN A 220 -4.61 16.65 14.39
C ASN A 220 -5.93 15.99 13.97
N TYR A 221 -6.84 15.78 14.92
CA TYR A 221 -8.17 15.31 14.58
C TYR A 221 -9.02 16.45 14.00
N ASP A 222 -9.46 16.29 12.76
CA ASP A 222 -10.47 17.14 12.11
C ASP A 222 -11.76 16.33 11.89
N ASN A 223 -11.65 15.27 11.09
CA ASN A 223 -12.69 14.25 10.92
C ASN A 223 -12.04 12.88 10.71
N GLU A 224 -12.82 11.80 10.80
CA GLU A 224 -12.32 10.43 10.69
C GLU A 224 -11.56 10.17 9.38
N HIS A 225 -12.07 10.66 8.24
CA HIS A 225 -11.43 10.48 6.94
C HIS A 225 -10.11 11.25 6.82
N ALA A 226 -10.06 12.50 7.28
CA ALA A 226 -8.83 13.29 7.30
C ALA A 226 -7.79 12.65 8.23
N ALA A 227 -8.18 12.31 9.46
CA ALA A 227 -7.30 11.65 10.42
C ALA A 227 -6.76 10.31 9.91
N MET A 228 -7.58 9.52 9.20
CA MET A 228 -7.15 8.27 8.57
C MET A 228 -6.08 8.50 7.51
N ARG A 229 -6.29 9.45 6.58
CA ARG A 229 -5.32 9.79 5.53
C ARG A 229 -3.99 10.24 6.12
N THR A 230 -4.05 11.17 7.07
CA THR A 230 -2.85 11.67 7.77
C THR A 230 -2.17 10.57 8.58
N ALA A 231 -2.91 9.69 9.26
CA ALA A 231 -2.32 8.55 9.98
C ALA A 231 -1.56 7.61 9.03
N ILE A 232 -2.07 7.37 7.82
CA ILE A 232 -1.37 6.57 6.80
C ILE A 232 -0.12 7.33 6.32
N HIS A 233 -0.23 8.61 6.01
CA HIS A 233 0.90 9.46 5.59
C HIS A 233 2.06 9.37 6.59
N GLU A 234 1.79 9.68 7.85
CA GLU A 234 2.82 9.69 8.90
C GLU A 234 3.35 8.29 9.21
N ALA A 235 2.51 7.25 9.11
CA ALA A 235 2.96 5.87 9.23
C ALA A 235 3.92 5.49 8.09
N VAL A 236 3.68 5.96 6.86
CA VAL A 236 4.56 5.68 5.72
C VAL A 236 5.93 6.32 5.91
N HIS A 237 6.05 7.49 6.56
CA HIS A 237 7.37 8.01 6.95
C HIS A 237 8.12 7.05 7.90
N ALA A 238 7.43 6.50 8.89
CA ALA A 238 8.01 5.50 9.79
C ALA A 238 8.40 4.21 9.04
N ILE A 239 7.55 3.76 8.11
CA ILE A 239 7.83 2.60 7.25
C ILE A 239 9.03 2.86 6.36
N ASN A 240 9.12 4.02 5.70
CA ASN A 240 10.28 4.42 4.89
C ASN A 240 11.55 4.38 5.72
N LYS A 241 11.55 5.00 6.90
CA LYS A 241 12.72 5.05 7.78
C LYS A 241 13.17 3.64 8.20
N ALA A 242 12.24 2.77 8.56
CA ALA A 242 12.56 1.44 9.05
C ALA A 242 12.96 0.48 7.91
N VAL A 243 12.23 0.52 6.79
CA VAL A 243 12.42 -0.40 5.67
C VAL A 243 13.57 0.07 4.79
N LEU A 244 13.59 1.34 4.38
CA LEU A 244 14.53 1.90 3.40
C LEU A 244 15.71 2.63 4.04
N GLY A 245 15.53 3.21 5.23
CA GLY A 245 16.53 4.09 5.84
C GLY A 245 16.30 5.55 5.45
N TYR A 246 17.37 6.33 5.39
CA TYR A 246 17.35 7.72 4.96
C TYR A 246 17.19 7.80 3.44
N THR A 247 16.06 8.34 3.00
CA THR A 247 15.74 8.50 1.58
C THR A 247 15.76 9.98 1.15
N PRO A 248 15.93 10.25 -0.15
CA PRO A 248 15.67 11.58 -0.72
C PRO A 248 14.24 12.02 -0.43
N ARG A 249 14.04 13.32 -0.17
CA ARG A 249 12.72 13.85 0.24
C ARG A 249 11.61 13.55 -0.75
N TRP A 250 11.88 13.63 -2.05
CA TRP A 250 10.87 13.33 -3.07
C TRP A 250 10.36 11.89 -2.98
N LEU A 251 11.23 10.93 -2.61
CA LEU A 251 10.87 9.53 -2.44
C LEU A 251 10.07 9.36 -1.14
N ASN A 252 10.56 9.96 -0.05
CA ASN A 252 9.92 9.86 1.26
C ASN A 252 8.50 10.42 1.26
N GLU A 253 8.35 11.68 0.83
CA GLU A 253 7.07 12.36 0.75
C GLU A 253 6.20 11.77 -0.35
N GLY A 254 6.79 11.43 -1.51
CA GLY A 254 6.04 10.85 -2.62
C GLY A 254 5.39 9.51 -2.27
N LEU A 255 6.09 8.64 -1.52
CA LEU A 255 5.50 7.39 -1.03
C LEU A 255 4.39 7.66 -0.02
N ALA A 256 4.60 8.60 0.92
CA ALA A 256 3.57 8.95 1.91
C ALA A 256 2.30 9.46 1.24
N GLU A 257 2.44 10.42 0.32
CA GLU A 257 1.35 10.98 -0.47
C GLU A 257 0.66 9.94 -1.37
N TYR A 258 1.42 9.02 -1.95
CA TYR A 258 0.87 7.96 -2.80
C TYR A 258 -0.06 7.04 -2.01
N PHE A 259 0.25 6.71 -0.76
CA PHE A 259 -0.55 5.77 0.04
C PHE A 259 -1.69 6.41 0.84
N GLU A 260 -1.79 7.74 0.96
CA GLU A 260 -2.86 8.39 1.75
C GLU A 260 -4.27 7.93 1.38
N LEU A 261 -4.51 7.72 0.08
CA LEU A 261 -5.81 7.33 -0.47
C LEU A 261 -5.93 5.81 -0.65
N THR A 262 -5.17 5.04 0.12
CA THR A 262 -5.29 3.59 0.13
C THR A 262 -6.68 3.18 0.62
N LYS A 263 -7.35 2.36 -0.18
CA LYS A 263 -8.61 1.71 0.11
C LYS A 263 -8.44 0.21 0.03
N ASN A 264 -9.41 -0.49 0.61
CA ASN A 264 -9.49 -1.94 0.54
C ASN A 264 -10.91 -2.29 0.10
N HIS A 265 -11.00 -3.21 -0.84
CA HIS A 265 -12.26 -3.85 -1.20
C HIS A 265 -12.03 -5.35 -1.19
N MET A 266 -12.63 -6.03 -0.20
CA MET A 266 -12.32 -7.42 0.13
C MET A 266 -10.80 -7.62 0.31
N GLN A 267 -10.17 -8.48 -0.48
CA GLN A 267 -8.73 -8.79 -0.42
C GLN A 267 -7.87 -7.89 -1.34
N THR A 268 -8.51 -7.02 -2.12
CA THR A 268 -7.82 -6.15 -3.07
C THR A 268 -7.41 -4.85 -2.39
N GLY A 269 -6.11 -4.55 -2.43
CA GLY A 269 -5.58 -3.25 -2.07
C GLY A 269 -5.74 -2.28 -3.23
N ILE A 270 -6.24 -1.08 -2.96
CA ILE A 270 -6.55 -0.09 -3.98
C ILE A 270 -5.85 1.21 -3.62
N VAL A 271 -5.09 1.78 -4.57
CA VAL A 271 -4.54 3.13 -4.45
C VAL A 271 -5.16 4.00 -5.54
N GLU A 272 -5.92 5.00 -5.13
CA GLU A 272 -6.59 5.93 -6.04
C GLU A 272 -5.72 7.17 -6.31
N PRO A 273 -5.84 7.79 -7.51
CA PRO A 273 -5.23 9.08 -7.75
C PRO A 273 -5.80 10.14 -6.80
N ASN A 274 -4.96 11.09 -6.37
CA ASN A 274 -5.43 12.20 -5.56
C ASN A 274 -6.26 13.16 -6.41
N SER A 275 -7.58 13.07 -6.26
CA SER A 275 -8.57 13.84 -7.01
C SER A 275 -8.37 15.35 -6.87
N SER A 276 -7.83 15.83 -5.74
CA SER A 276 -7.56 17.26 -5.53
C SER A 276 -6.47 17.80 -6.47
N TRP A 277 -5.51 16.96 -6.85
CA TRP A 277 -4.43 17.29 -7.77
C TRP A 277 -4.77 17.01 -9.22
N VAL A 278 -5.45 15.89 -9.52
CA VAL A 278 -5.69 15.49 -10.91
C VAL A 278 -6.92 16.16 -11.55
N LYS A 279 -7.88 16.65 -10.75
CA LYS A 279 -9.08 17.29 -11.27
C LYS A 279 -8.74 18.54 -12.08
N ASN A 280 -9.40 18.70 -13.23
CA ASN A 280 -9.23 19.82 -14.16
C ASN A 280 -7.79 20.02 -14.65
N SER A 281 -7.01 18.93 -14.76
CA SER A 281 -5.59 18.98 -15.17
C SER A 281 -4.72 19.90 -14.30
N LYS A 282 -5.06 20.10 -13.02
CA LYS A 282 -4.28 20.96 -12.12
C LYS A 282 -2.83 20.49 -11.98
N ILE A 283 -2.63 19.18 -11.88
CA ILE A 283 -1.30 18.57 -11.75
C ILE A 283 -0.37 18.94 -12.92
N THR A 284 -0.88 19.02 -14.15
CA THR A 284 -0.04 19.26 -15.35
C THR A 284 0.56 20.66 -15.40
N LYS A 285 -0.05 21.61 -14.67
CA LYS A 285 0.40 23.00 -14.60
C LYS A 285 1.30 23.29 -13.40
N SER A 286 1.44 22.34 -12.47
CA SER A 286 1.96 22.61 -11.14
C SER A 286 2.82 21.48 -10.58
N VAL A 287 3.68 20.89 -11.41
CA VAL A 287 4.73 19.95 -10.96
C VAL A 287 6.08 20.26 -11.59
N PHE A 288 7.16 19.79 -10.96
CA PHE A 288 8.51 19.81 -11.52
C PHE A 288 8.69 18.67 -12.53
N THR A 289 9.66 18.80 -13.44
CA THR A 289 10.12 17.63 -14.20
C THR A 289 10.75 16.61 -13.25
N PHE A 290 10.81 15.35 -13.66
CA PHE A 290 11.35 14.28 -12.83
C PHE A 290 12.82 14.56 -12.47
N ASN A 291 13.64 14.93 -13.46
CA ASN A 291 15.03 15.30 -13.20
C ASN A 291 15.17 16.55 -12.34
N SER A 292 14.28 17.54 -12.47
CA SER A 292 14.34 18.71 -11.58
C SER A 292 14.04 18.30 -10.14
N LEU A 293 13.00 17.51 -9.93
CA LEU A 293 12.52 17.08 -8.63
C LEU A 293 13.62 16.35 -7.81
N ILE A 294 14.31 15.39 -8.41
CA ILE A 294 15.37 14.63 -7.71
C ILE A 294 16.57 15.50 -7.30
N THR A 295 16.69 16.71 -7.85
CA THR A 295 17.80 17.64 -7.53
C THR A 295 17.46 18.65 -6.45
N LEU A 296 16.18 18.79 -6.09
CA LEU A 296 15.72 19.85 -5.20
C LEU A 296 15.89 19.53 -3.72
N ASP A 297 16.34 18.33 -3.36
CA ASP A 297 16.39 17.79 -1.99
C ASP A 297 16.90 18.75 -0.89
N LYS A 298 17.93 19.57 -1.17
CA LYS A 298 18.48 20.56 -0.22
C LYS A 298 17.74 21.92 -0.18
N SER A 299 16.88 22.19 -1.17
CA SER A 299 16.21 23.48 -1.39
C SER A 299 14.70 23.44 -1.08
N TRP A 300 14.21 22.35 -0.47
CA TRP A 300 12.79 22.17 -0.14
C TRP A 300 12.23 23.30 0.74
N SER A 301 13.01 23.80 1.71
CA SER A 301 12.59 24.89 2.61
C SER A 301 12.45 26.26 1.95
N LYS A 302 12.95 26.43 0.72
CA LYS A 302 12.95 27.70 -0.02
C LYS A 302 12.02 27.68 -1.23
N SER A 303 11.33 26.57 -1.45
CA SER A 303 10.53 26.30 -2.65
C SER A 303 9.05 26.26 -2.31
N ASP A 304 8.18 26.30 -3.32
CA ASP A 304 6.75 26.05 -3.15
C ASP A 304 6.54 24.61 -2.66
N THR A 305 6.30 24.47 -1.35
CA THR A 305 6.18 23.17 -0.68
C THR A 305 5.02 22.35 -1.24
N SER A 306 3.88 22.99 -1.56
CA SER A 306 2.72 22.33 -2.16
C SER A 306 3.07 21.75 -3.53
N LYS A 307 3.81 22.51 -4.35
CA LYS A 307 4.33 22.02 -5.64
C LYS A 307 5.28 20.83 -5.47
N LEU A 308 6.12 20.83 -4.43
CA LEU A 308 7.03 19.72 -4.14
C LEU A 308 6.30 18.43 -3.74
N TYR A 309 5.30 18.51 -2.86
CA TYR A 309 4.46 17.37 -2.50
C TYR A 309 3.73 16.80 -3.72
N ALA A 310 3.05 17.66 -4.50
CA ALA A 310 2.35 17.25 -5.72
C ALA A 310 3.30 16.61 -6.75
N SER A 311 4.52 17.15 -6.90
CA SER A 311 5.53 16.58 -7.80
C SER A 311 6.04 15.23 -7.31
N SER A 312 6.24 15.08 -6.01
CA SER A 312 6.71 13.85 -5.36
C SER A 312 5.68 12.73 -5.50
N TRP A 313 4.41 13.03 -5.23
CA TRP A 313 3.31 12.11 -5.50
C TRP A 313 3.27 11.71 -6.97
N ALA A 314 3.30 12.69 -7.89
CA ALA A 314 3.17 12.41 -9.31
C ALA A 314 4.34 11.56 -9.84
N ALA A 315 5.55 11.76 -9.32
CA ALA A 315 6.71 10.93 -9.63
C ALA A 315 6.51 9.47 -9.20
N ILE A 316 6.06 9.22 -7.96
CA ILE A 316 5.78 7.85 -7.48
C ILE A 316 4.63 7.22 -8.26
N TYR A 317 3.55 7.97 -8.49
CA TYR A 317 2.42 7.46 -9.26
C TYR A 317 2.82 7.07 -10.68
N PHE A 318 3.62 7.89 -11.36
CA PHE A 318 4.19 7.59 -12.68
C PHE A 318 5.02 6.30 -12.68
N LEU A 319 5.93 6.16 -11.71
CA LEU A 319 6.75 4.95 -11.59
C LEU A 319 5.87 3.71 -11.35
N MET A 320 4.79 3.86 -10.59
CA MET A 320 3.87 2.76 -10.29
C MET A 320 2.94 2.38 -11.46
N ASP A 321 2.79 3.23 -12.47
CA ASP A 321 1.84 3.03 -13.58
C ASP A 321 2.39 2.11 -14.70
N SER A 322 3.70 1.81 -14.67
CA SER A 322 4.36 0.96 -15.68
C SER A 322 5.28 -0.11 -15.07
N HIS A 323 5.55 -1.17 -15.82
CA HIS A 323 6.48 -2.22 -15.37
C HIS A 323 7.91 -1.68 -15.22
N SER A 324 8.40 -0.94 -16.22
CA SER A 324 9.74 -0.31 -16.20
C SER A 324 9.87 0.71 -15.07
N GLY A 325 8.82 1.49 -14.79
CA GLY A 325 8.78 2.40 -13.66
C GLY A 325 8.89 1.68 -12.32
N LYS A 326 8.16 0.56 -12.13
CA LYS A 326 8.25 -0.26 -10.92
C LYS A 326 9.63 -0.90 -10.75
N VAL A 327 10.27 -1.32 -11.85
CA VAL A 327 11.65 -1.84 -11.81
C VAL A 327 12.63 -0.74 -11.39
N LEU A 328 12.50 0.47 -11.94
CA LEU A 328 13.32 1.61 -11.51
C LEU A 328 13.09 1.94 -10.03
N LEU A 329 11.84 2.02 -9.59
CA LEU A 329 11.50 2.28 -8.19
C LEU A 329 12.06 1.22 -7.26
N LYS A 330 11.94 -0.07 -7.63
CA LYS A 330 12.56 -1.20 -6.91
C LYS A 330 14.05 -0.98 -6.74
N ASN A 331 14.76 -0.67 -7.82
CA ASN A 331 16.21 -0.53 -7.79
C ASN A 331 16.65 0.65 -6.94
N ILE A 332 15.93 1.78 -7.00
CA ILE A 332 16.16 2.93 -6.11
C ILE A 332 15.94 2.49 -4.65
N MET A 333 14.78 1.89 -4.33
CA MET A 333 14.45 1.48 -2.96
C MET A 333 15.45 0.48 -2.38
N LEU A 334 15.87 -0.52 -3.17
CA LEU A 334 16.88 -1.50 -2.73
C LEU A 334 18.25 -0.85 -2.54
N ALA A 335 18.64 0.10 -3.38
CA ALA A 335 19.91 0.81 -3.23
C ALA A 335 19.91 1.76 -2.02
N GLU A 336 18.78 2.39 -1.67
CA GLU A 336 18.65 3.13 -0.40
C GLU A 336 18.82 2.19 0.82
N GLN A 337 18.32 0.94 0.73
CA GLN A 337 18.45 -0.06 1.80
C GLN A 337 19.88 -0.51 2.08
N GLU A 338 20.77 -0.46 1.08
CA GLU A 338 22.16 -0.93 1.24
C GLU A 338 22.94 -0.08 2.25
N LEU A 339 22.68 1.23 2.29
CA LEU A 339 23.30 2.17 3.20
C LEU A 339 22.23 2.99 3.92
N PRO A 340 21.56 2.45 4.97
CA PRO A 340 20.39 3.09 5.59
C PRO A 340 20.63 4.49 6.17
N CYS A 341 21.89 4.91 6.33
CA CYS A 341 22.27 6.22 6.84
C CYS A 341 22.76 7.20 5.77
N ASN A 342 22.90 6.75 4.53
CA ASN A 342 23.35 7.55 3.41
C ASN A 342 22.33 7.44 2.29
N LYS A 343 21.57 8.51 2.08
CA LYS A 343 20.70 8.59 0.91
C LYS A 343 21.52 8.56 -0.38
N LEU A 344 20.96 8.00 -1.45
CA LEU A 344 21.58 8.05 -2.76
C LEU A 344 21.91 9.48 -3.17
N SER A 345 23.12 9.68 -3.68
CA SER A 345 23.52 10.98 -4.22
C SER A 345 22.76 11.32 -5.49
N LYS A 346 22.65 12.61 -5.81
CA LYS A 346 22.10 13.09 -7.09
C LYS A 346 22.73 12.34 -8.29
N LYS A 347 24.05 12.14 -8.27
CA LYS A 347 24.76 11.48 -9.36
C LYS A 347 24.29 10.03 -9.52
N GLN A 348 24.21 9.28 -8.41
CA GLN A 348 23.74 7.88 -8.42
C GLN A 348 22.31 7.79 -8.94
N LEU A 349 21.40 8.63 -8.43
CA LEU A 349 20.00 8.67 -8.90
C LEU A 349 19.93 8.99 -10.40
N SER A 350 20.59 10.06 -10.86
CA SER A 350 20.58 10.43 -12.28
C SER A 350 21.16 9.34 -13.18
N THR A 351 22.20 8.64 -12.75
CA THR A 351 22.76 7.50 -13.49
C THR A 351 21.73 6.37 -13.61
N SER A 352 21.12 5.93 -12.49
CA SER A 352 20.10 4.87 -12.52
C SER A 352 18.89 5.22 -13.39
N LEU A 353 18.44 6.48 -13.34
CA LEU A 353 17.36 6.98 -14.19
C LEU A 353 17.72 6.88 -15.68
N ASN A 354 18.88 7.41 -16.07
CA ASN A 354 19.28 7.45 -17.48
C ASN A 354 19.52 6.06 -18.07
N GLU A 355 20.04 5.13 -17.29
CA GLU A 355 20.33 3.76 -17.74
C GLU A 355 19.05 2.92 -17.88
N GLN A 356 18.11 3.02 -16.94
CA GLN A 356 16.95 2.14 -16.86
C GLN A 356 15.68 2.73 -17.48
N TYR A 357 15.61 4.06 -17.54
CA TYR A 357 14.45 4.77 -18.05
C TYR A 357 14.88 5.99 -18.90
N PRO A 358 15.46 5.79 -20.09
CA PRO A 358 15.82 6.87 -21.00
C PRO A 358 14.62 7.79 -21.30
N ASP A 359 14.89 9.08 -21.48
CA ASP A 359 13.88 10.11 -21.79
C ASP A 359 12.74 10.23 -20.75
N ILE A 360 13.02 9.91 -19.48
CA ILE A 360 12.03 9.91 -18.40
C ILE A 360 11.21 11.21 -18.31
N ASP A 361 11.83 12.38 -18.49
CA ASP A 361 11.11 13.67 -18.43
C ASP A 361 10.09 13.83 -19.57
N SER A 362 10.43 13.36 -20.77
CA SER A 362 9.53 13.40 -21.93
C SER A 362 8.36 12.43 -21.72
N GLN A 363 8.65 11.22 -21.25
CA GLN A 363 7.63 10.22 -20.96
C GLN A 363 6.72 10.66 -19.81
N TYR A 364 7.29 11.19 -18.73
CA TYR A 364 6.57 11.76 -17.60
C TYR A 364 5.65 12.92 -18.03
N SER A 365 6.15 13.84 -18.86
CA SER A 365 5.37 14.96 -19.38
C SER A 365 4.21 14.52 -20.28
N LYS A 366 4.37 13.43 -21.03
CA LYS A 366 3.28 12.81 -21.81
C LYS A 366 2.27 12.13 -20.87
N TRP A 367 2.76 11.36 -19.90
CA TRP A 367 1.94 10.65 -18.93
C TRP A 367 1.04 11.61 -18.12
N LEU A 368 1.56 12.77 -17.70
CA LEU A 368 0.78 13.79 -16.99
C LEU A 368 -0.48 14.24 -17.74
N LYS A 369 -0.51 14.12 -19.07
CA LYS A 369 -1.64 14.50 -19.93
C LYS A 369 -2.65 13.37 -20.15
N THR A 370 -2.38 12.17 -19.63
CA THR A 370 -3.25 11.01 -19.75
C THR A 370 -4.26 10.94 -18.60
N SER A 371 -5.24 10.04 -18.71
CA SER A 371 -6.17 9.77 -17.61
C SER A 371 -5.49 8.87 -16.56
N PHE A 372 -5.49 9.32 -15.30
CA PHE A 372 -4.92 8.59 -14.18
C PHE A 372 -5.82 7.41 -13.80
N LYS A 373 -5.23 6.21 -13.76
CA LYS A 373 -5.93 4.97 -13.43
C LYS A 373 -5.67 4.58 -11.98
N THR A 374 -6.68 4.02 -11.32
CA THR A 374 -6.53 3.38 -10.02
C THR A 374 -5.57 2.19 -10.09
N HIS A 375 -4.68 2.06 -9.12
CA HIS A 375 -3.80 0.90 -8.99
C HIS A 375 -4.42 -0.15 -8.05
N ASN A 376 -4.46 -1.40 -8.48
CA ASN A 376 -5.01 -2.53 -7.72
C ASN A 376 -3.89 -3.54 -7.41
N PHE A 377 -3.89 -4.09 -6.19
CA PHE A 377 -2.78 -4.88 -5.64
C PHE A 377 -3.21 -6.16 -4.91
#